data_AF-A0A524N4P0-F1
#
_entry.id   AF-A0A524N4P0-F1
#
_cell.length_a   1.000
_cell.length_b   1.000
_cell.length_c   1.000
_cell.angle_alpha   90.00
_cell.angle_beta   90.00
_cell.angle_gamma   90.00
#
_symmetry.space_group_name_H-M   'P 1'
#
loop_
_entity.id
_entity.type
_entity.pdbx_description
1 polymer ?
#
loop_
_entity_poly.entity_id
_entity_poly.type
_entity_poly.pdbx_seq_one_letter_code
_entity_poly.pdbx_strand_id
1 'polypeptide(L)'
;MALKALRKVALDFPEVCVMDSGIEAVVSAPRVSGGGSLDSVSMVMDFFGGPDAISEERCETIISKSRESVGKYDFYYEWFKKPSIAQIEALIVKIDEALTPVGVRYTITTK
;
A
#
# COMPACT_ATOMS: atom_id res chain seq x y z
N MET A 1 -6.96 11.94 4.40
CA MET A 1 -5.75 11.39 5.06
C MET A 1 -4.80 10.91 3.97
N ALA A 2 -3.55 11.37 3.97
CA ALA A 2 -2.59 11.14 2.88
C ALA A 2 -2.32 9.64 2.61
N LEU A 3 -2.13 8.83 3.65
CA LEU A 3 -1.92 7.37 3.51
C LEU A 3 -3.07 6.67 2.79
N LYS A 4 -4.32 7.08 3.04
CA LYS A 4 -5.49 6.53 2.34
C LYS A 4 -5.46 6.88 0.84
N ALA A 5 -4.98 8.07 0.48
CA ALA A 5 -4.83 8.45 -0.92
C ALA A 5 -3.74 7.63 -1.62
N LEU A 6 -2.61 7.41 -0.94
CA LEU A 6 -1.51 6.58 -1.45
C LEU A 6 -1.93 5.12 -1.66
N ARG A 7 -2.66 4.52 -0.72
CA ARG A 7 -3.23 3.17 -0.91
C ARG A 7 -4.10 3.06 -2.15
N LYS A 8 -4.90 4.10 -2.44
CA LYS A 8 -5.75 4.13 -3.64
C LYS A 8 -4.94 4.20 -4.92
N VAL A 9 -3.84 4.96 -4.94
CA VAL A 9 -2.94 5.01 -6.10
C VAL A 9 -2.42 3.62 -6.43
N ALA A 10 -2.09 2.80 -5.43
CA ALA A 10 -1.61 1.42 -5.65
C ALA A 10 -2.60 0.52 -6.41
N LEU A 11 -3.90 0.81 -6.36
CA LEU A 11 -4.92 0.03 -7.07
C LEU A 11 -4.78 0.14 -8.59
N ASP A 12 -4.25 1.26 -9.08
CA ASP A 12 -3.99 1.50 -10.51
C ASP A 12 -2.72 0.78 -11.01
N PHE A 13 -1.89 0.25 -10.10
CA PHE A 13 -0.60 -0.37 -10.41
C PHE A 13 -0.55 -1.82 -9.91
N PRO A 14 -1.07 -2.79 -10.68
CA PRO A 14 -1.14 -4.19 -10.25
C PRO A 14 0.24 -4.84 -10.06
N GLU A 15 1.31 -4.25 -10.58
CA GLU A 15 2.68 -4.74 -10.41
C GLU A 15 3.35 -4.28 -9.11
N VAL A 16 2.62 -3.51 -8.30
CA VAL A 16 3.11 -2.92 -7.05
C VAL A 16 2.34 -3.48 -5.85
N CYS A 17 3.04 -3.69 -4.75
CA CYS A 17 2.47 -3.88 -3.42
C CYS A 17 2.85 -2.72 -2.51
N VAL A 18 2.12 -2.57 -1.42
CA VAL A 18 2.28 -1.45 -0.49
C VAL A 18 2.43 -1.92 0.95
N MET A 19 3.11 -1.09 1.72
CA MET A 19 3.24 -1.25 3.17
C MET A 19 3.21 0.13 3.82
N ASP A 20 2.49 0.25 4.93
CA ASP A 20 2.45 1.46 5.75
C ASP A 20 2.32 1.10 7.22
N SER A 21 2.56 2.06 8.11
CA SER A 21 2.59 1.85 9.55
C SER A 21 1.28 1.30 10.12
N GLY A 22 0.13 1.63 9.52
CA GLY A 22 -1.17 1.09 9.91
C GLY A 22 -1.32 -0.37 9.50
N ILE A 23 -0.82 -0.75 8.32
CA ILE A 23 -0.80 -2.15 7.88
C ILE A 23 0.20 -2.94 8.73
N GLU A 24 1.40 -2.43 8.95
CA GLU A 24 2.45 -3.05 9.77
C GLU A 24 1.98 -3.34 11.20
N ALA A 25 1.27 -2.40 11.82
CA ALA A 25 0.71 -2.57 13.16
C ALA A 25 -0.27 -3.76 13.22
N VAL A 26 -1.04 -3.99 12.15
CA VAL A 26 -1.97 -5.12 12.03
C VAL A 26 -1.22 -6.42 11.74
N VAL A 27 -0.23 -6.40 10.83
CA VAL A 27 0.62 -7.58 10.53
C VAL A 27 1.38 -8.06 11.76
N SER A 28 1.89 -7.12 12.56
CA SER A 28 2.79 -7.38 13.69
C SER A 28 2.07 -7.59 15.02
N ALA A 29 0.75 -7.40 15.06
CA ALA A 29 -0.03 -7.61 16.28
C ALA A 29 0.09 -9.09 16.73
N PRO A 30 0.29 -9.35 18.04
CA PRO A 30 0.36 -10.71 18.56
C PRO A 30 -0.91 -11.47 18.18
N ARG A 31 -0.73 -12.66 17.60
CA ARG A 31 -1.81 -13.61 17.34
C ARG A 31 -2.35 -14.13 18.67
N VAL A 32 -3.15 -13.34 19.37
CA VAL A 32 -4.06 -13.88 20.39
C VAL A 32 -4.95 -14.84 19.62
N SER A 33 -5.05 -16.10 20.04
CA SER A 33 -5.90 -17.13 19.43
C SER A 33 -7.29 -16.56 19.07
N GLY A 34 -7.50 -16.21 17.79
CA GLY A 34 -8.69 -15.50 17.30
C GLY A 34 -8.46 -14.12 16.64
N GLY A 35 -7.24 -13.57 16.65
CA GLY A 35 -6.88 -12.28 16.07
C GLY A 35 -6.49 -12.38 14.59
N GLY A 36 -7.17 -11.60 13.75
CA GLY A 36 -7.08 -11.63 12.29
C GLY A 36 -5.65 -11.53 11.76
N SER A 37 -5.20 -12.59 11.11
CA SER A 37 -4.06 -12.52 10.20
C SER A 37 -4.50 -11.73 8.96
N LEU A 38 -3.61 -10.91 8.39
CA LEU A 38 -3.78 -10.33 7.05
C LEU A 38 -3.81 -11.39 5.92
N ASP A 39 -3.88 -12.67 6.28
CA ASP A 39 -4.43 -13.75 5.44
C ASP A 39 -5.94 -13.58 5.15
N SER A 40 -6.63 -12.69 5.87
CA SER A 40 -8.06 -12.44 5.68
C SER A 40 -8.29 -11.37 4.62
N VAL A 41 -8.71 -11.80 3.43
CA VAL A 41 -9.13 -10.93 2.30
C VAL A 41 -10.04 -9.78 2.74
N SER A 42 -10.98 -10.07 3.64
CA SER A 42 -11.91 -9.07 4.21
C SER A 42 -11.19 -7.88 4.87
N MET A 43 -10.11 -8.13 5.61
CA MET A 43 -9.39 -7.07 6.32
C MET A 43 -8.60 -6.20 5.35
N VAL A 44 -8.04 -6.82 4.30
CA VAL A 44 -7.38 -6.09 3.21
C VAL A 44 -8.39 -5.22 2.49
N MET A 45 -9.55 -5.76 2.11
CA MET A 45 -10.61 -4.98 1.45
C MET A 45 -10.99 -3.74 2.25
N ASP A 46 -11.21 -3.85 3.55
CA ASP A 46 -11.56 -2.72 4.41
C ASP A 46 -10.50 -1.62 4.40
N PHE A 47 -9.21 -1.99 4.36
CA PHE A 47 -8.09 -1.03 4.30
C PHE A 47 -8.05 -0.21 2.99
N PHE A 48 -8.54 -0.79 1.89
CA PHE A 48 -8.55 -0.17 0.56
C PHE A 48 -9.91 0.44 0.18
N GLY A 49 -10.95 0.24 1.01
CA GLY A 49 -12.25 0.89 0.86
C GLY A 49 -13.41 -0.04 0.52
N GLY A 50 -13.26 -1.35 0.72
CA GLY A 50 -14.28 -2.37 0.54
C GLY A 50 -14.13 -3.17 -0.77
N PRO A 51 -15.04 -4.14 -1.00
CA PRO A 51 -14.99 -5.06 -2.15
C PRO A 51 -15.15 -4.36 -3.50
N ASP A 52 -15.74 -3.16 -3.53
CA ASP A 52 -15.89 -2.37 -4.75
C ASP A 52 -14.59 -1.63 -5.15
N ALA A 53 -13.62 -1.55 -4.25
CA ALA A 53 -12.35 -0.84 -4.46
C ALA A 53 -11.21 -1.77 -4.89
N ILE A 54 -11.25 -3.06 -4.51
CA ILE A 54 -10.18 -4.02 -4.78
C ILE A 54 -10.76 -5.43 -4.96
N SER A 55 -10.23 -6.18 -5.93
CA SER A 55 -10.62 -7.57 -6.15
C SER A 55 -10.00 -8.51 -5.10
N GLU A 56 -10.64 -9.66 -4.86
CA GLU A 56 -10.11 -10.69 -3.95
C GLU A 56 -8.70 -11.16 -4.36
N GLU A 57 -8.46 -11.36 -5.65
CA GLU A 57 -7.14 -11.75 -6.19
C GLU A 57 -6.06 -10.70 -5.88
N ARG A 58 -6.41 -9.41 -5.91
CA ARG A 58 -5.47 -8.35 -5.52
C ARG A 58 -5.26 -8.25 -4.03
N CYS A 59 -6.19 -8.71 -3.20
CA CYS A 59 -6.00 -8.67 -1.75
C CYS A 59 -4.79 -9.51 -1.30
N GLU A 60 -4.50 -10.61 -1.99
CA GLU A 60 -3.35 -11.48 -1.67
C GLU A 60 -1.98 -10.90 -2.03
N THR A 61 -1.97 -9.89 -2.90
CA THR A 61 -0.76 -9.36 -3.54
C THR A 61 -0.53 -7.88 -3.24
N ILE A 62 -1.58 -7.10 -2.96
CA ILE A 62 -1.48 -5.64 -2.76
C ILE A 62 -0.70 -5.25 -1.49
N ILE A 63 -0.69 -6.11 -0.46
CA ILE A 63 0.09 -5.86 0.76
C ILE A 63 1.43 -6.57 0.62
N SER A 64 2.51 -5.85 0.90
CA SER A 64 3.82 -6.48 0.87
C SER A 64 3.95 -7.58 1.92
N LYS A 65 4.50 -8.72 1.50
CA LYS A 65 4.86 -9.84 2.37
C LYS A 65 6.29 -9.70 2.89
N SER A 66 7.08 -8.78 2.35
CA SER A 66 8.38 -8.45 2.89
C SER A 66 8.14 -7.73 4.22
N ARG A 67 8.57 -8.34 5.33
CA ARG A 67 8.51 -7.72 6.66
C ARG A 67 9.56 -6.61 6.83
N GLU A 68 9.98 -5.95 5.75
CA GLU A 68 10.81 -4.77 5.88
C GLU A 68 9.95 -3.71 6.60
N SER A 69 10.36 -3.42 7.83
CA SER A 69 9.62 -2.52 8.69
C SER A 69 9.57 -1.15 8.05
N VAL A 70 8.42 -0.51 8.18
CA VAL A 70 8.16 0.81 7.60
C VAL A 70 9.15 1.84 8.18
N GLY A 71 9.68 1.56 9.38
CA GLY A 71 11.02 1.96 9.78
C GLY A 71 11.30 3.46 9.63
N LYS A 72 11.94 3.85 8.52
CA LYS A 72 12.34 5.23 8.24
C LYS A 72 11.33 6.04 7.41
N TYR A 73 10.41 5.38 6.72
CA TYR A 73 9.41 6.01 5.85
C TYR A 73 8.01 5.76 6.42
N ASP A 74 6.99 6.47 5.96
CA ASP A 74 5.61 6.24 6.40
C ASP A 74 4.84 5.29 5.47
N PHE A 75 5.34 5.11 4.24
CA PHE A 75 4.69 4.37 3.16
C PHE A 75 5.73 3.85 2.16
N TYR A 76 5.50 2.64 1.65
CA TYR A 76 6.32 2.02 0.61
C TYR A 76 5.47 1.57 -0.56
N TYR A 77 5.99 1.78 -1.76
CA TYR A 77 5.59 1.08 -2.98
C TYR A 77 6.71 0.12 -3.36
N GLU A 78 6.43 -1.17 -3.38
CA GLU A 78 7.37 -2.23 -3.73
C GLU A 78 6.92 -2.89 -5.04
N TRP A 79 7.82 -2.98 -6.01
CA TRP A 79 7.51 -3.58 -7.31
C TRP A 79 7.85 -5.07 -7.30
N PHE A 80 6.97 -5.93 -7.84
CA PHE A 80 7.26 -7.37 -7.96
C PHE A 80 8.37 -7.68 -8.97
N LYS A 81 8.60 -6.77 -9.90
CA LYS A 81 9.61 -6.85 -10.95
C LYS A 81 10.26 -5.48 -11.11
N LYS A 82 11.47 -5.44 -11.68
CA LYS A 82 12.14 -4.18 -11.96
C LYS A 82 11.25 -3.30 -12.86
N PRO A 83 10.79 -2.13 -12.39
CA PRO A 83 9.96 -1.26 -13.20
C PRO A 83 10.79 -0.58 -14.29
N SER A 84 10.09 -0.14 -15.33
CA SER A 84 10.64 0.83 -16.27
C SER A 84 10.63 2.24 -15.69
N ILE A 85 11.48 3.13 -16.22
CA ILE A 85 11.50 4.54 -15.82
C ILE A 85 10.12 5.18 -16.03
N ALA A 86 9.46 4.87 -17.15
CA ALA A 86 8.11 5.38 -17.44
C ALA A 86 7.07 4.95 -16.39
N GLN A 87 7.16 3.73 -15.87
CA GLN A 87 6.27 3.25 -14.79
C GLN A 87 6.53 4.00 -13.47
N ILE A 88 7.80 4.28 -13.16
CA ILE A 88 8.16 5.07 -11.97
C ILE A 88 7.62 6.50 -12.11
N GLU A 89 7.83 7.14 -13.25
CA GLU A 89 7.34 8.50 -13.53
C GLU A 89 5.80 8.56 -13.45
N ALA A 90 5.11 7.57 -14.05
CA ALA A 90 3.66 7.48 -13.97
C ALA A 90 3.16 7.33 -12.52
N LEU A 91 3.86 6.54 -11.69
CA LEU A 91 3.53 6.41 -10.28
C LEU A 91 3.71 7.73 -9.52
N ILE A 92 4.82 8.44 -9.77
CA ILE A 92 5.08 9.76 -9.15
C ILE A 92 3.98 10.75 -9.52
N VAL A 93 3.63 10.86 -10.80
CA VAL A 93 2.55 11.75 -11.27
C VAL A 93 1.23 11.42 -10.58
N LYS A 94 0.90 10.14 -10.44
CA LYS A 94 -0.32 9.70 -9.75
C LYS A 94 -0.31 10.01 -8.27
N ILE A 95 0.84 9.91 -7.60
CA ILE A 95 1.01 10.32 -6.21
C ILE A 95 0.77 11.84 -6.08
N ASP A 96 1.37 12.64 -6.96
CA ASP A 96 1.23 14.09 -6.98
C ASP A 96 -0.24 14.49 -7.15
N GLU A 97 -0.94 13.89 -8.12
CA GLU A 97 -2.37 14.10 -8.36
C GLU A 97 -3.22 13.75 -7.14
N ALA A 98 -2.95 12.61 -6.50
CA ALA A 98 -3.70 12.12 -5.35
C ALA A 98 -3.46 12.94 -4.07
N LEU A 99 -2.26 13.49 -3.89
CA LEU A 99 -1.87 14.27 -2.71
C LEU A 99 -2.14 15.78 -2.85
N THR A 100 -2.23 16.30 -4.08
CA THR A 100 -2.60 17.70 -4.37
C THR A 100 -3.84 18.17 -3.59
N PRO A 101 -5.00 17.48 -3.64
CA PRO A 101 -6.19 17.92 -2.89
C PRO A 101 -6.06 17.73 -1.38
N VAL A 102 -5.08 16.94 -0.91
CA VAL A 102 -4.83 16.73 0.53
C VAL A 102 -3.97 17.85 1.11
N GLY A 103 -3.16 18.53 0.28
CA GLY A 103 -2.35 19.69 0.69
C GLY A 103 -1.18 19.35 1.61
N VAL A 104 -0.54 18.19 1.42
CA VAL A 104 0.56 17.71 2.26
C VAL A 104 1.92 17.89 1.60
N ARG A 105 2.97 18.02 2.41
CA ARG A 105 4.36 17.90 1.95
C ARG A 105 4.81 16.45 2.11
N TYR A 106 5.49 15.93 1.10
CA TYR A 106 6.02 14.57 1.09
C TYR A 106 7.38 14.55 0.39
N THR A 107 8.13 13.49 0.65
CA THR A 107 9.42 13.21 0.02
C THR A 107 9.38 11.79 -0.52
N ILE A 108 9.72 11.62 -1.80
CA ILE A 108 9.83 10.31 -2.43
C ILE A 108 11.31 9.92 -2.48
N THR A 109 11.63 8.67 -2.15
CA THR A 109 12.96 8.09 -2.37
C THR A 109 12.80 6.81 -3.18
N THR A 110 13.46 6.75 -4.34
CA THR A 110 13.55 5.54 -5.17
C THR A 110 14.89 4.85 -4.91
N LYS A 111 14.89 3.52 -4.78
CA LYS A 111 16.09 2.70 -4.59
C LYS A 111 16.23 1.67 -5.70
#